data_AF-A0A383D2W1-F1
#
_entry.id   AF-A0A383D2W1-F1
#
_cell.length_a   1.000
_cell.length_b   1.000
_cell.length_c   1.000
_cell.angle_alpha   90.00
_cell.angle_beta   90.00
_cell.angle_gamma   90.00
#
_symmetry.space_group_name_H-M   'P 1'
#
loop_
_entity.id
_entity.type
_entity.pdbx_description
1 polymer ?
#
loop_
_entity_poly.entity_id
_entity_poly.type
_entity_poly.pdbx_seq_one_letter_code
_entity_poly.pdbx_strand_id
1 'polypeptide(L)'
;MNTNAITPDTLANSVIAVPPLARDADLKVCATENTKVMRHLEAGGVRTLLYGGNAMFYHIALAEYADTLAILQENAGVDTVVIPSVGPAFGTTLDQAVVLRDFDFPTAMVLPARDIATPDGVATGIRKFAEAYGKPIVLYIKFEGYLEVEHAQALVDEGLVSWIKYAIVREDTAKDDYLRKLVDLVDPKIVVSGIGEQPAIIHLRDFGVQSFTSGCVCIAP
;
A
#
# COMPACT_ATOMS: atom_id res chain seq x y z
N MET A 1 17.35 3.66 0.93
CA MET A 1 16.06 3.30 0.30
C MET A 1 16.25 3.01 -1.18
N ASN A 2 15.59 1.97 -1.69
CA ASN A 2 15.47 1.67 -3.12
C ASN A 2 14.30 2.47 -3.71
N THR A 3 14.59 3.29 -4.72
CA THR A 3 13.64 4.24 -5.34
C THR A 3 13.23 3.83 -6.76
N ASN A 4 13.68 2.65 -7.22
CA ASN A 4 13.33 2.14 -8.54
C ASN A 4 11.82 1.86 -8.65
N ALA A 5 11.29 1.97 -9.87
CA ALA A 5 9.92 1.59 -10.16
C ALA A 5 9.65 0.14 -9.71
N ILE A 6 8.48 -0.09 -9.10
CA ILE A 6 8.09 -1.41 -8.64
C ILE A 6 7.65 -2.24 -9.85
N THR A 7 8.22 -3.43 -9.98
CA THR A 7 7.90 -4.41 -11.03
C THR A 7 7.27 -5.67 -10.40
N PRO A 8 6.67 -6.55 -11.21
CA PRO A 8 6.30 -7.91 -10.77
C PRO A 8 7.41 -8.64 -10.02
N ASP A 9 8.66 -8.55 -10.49
CA ASP A 9 9.80 -9.18 -9.82
C ASP A 9 10.07 -8.55 -8.45
N THR A 10 9.97 -7.22 -8.32
CA THR A 10 10.05 -6.54 -7.01
C THR A 10 9.00 -7.08 -6.03
N LEU A 11 7.77 -7.31 -6.49
CA LEU A 11 6.69 -7.87 -5.67
C LEU A 11 6.91 -9.36 -5.34
N ALA A 12 7.49 -10.13 -6.25
CA ALA A 12 7.78 -11.56 -6.08
C ALA A 12 8.92 -11.84 -5.09
N ASN A 13 9.89 -10.93 -5.01
CA ASN A 13 11.15 -11.15 -4.30
C ASN A 13 11.05 -11.01 -2.77
N SER A 14 9.93 -10.53 -2.23
CA SER A 14 9.75 -10.35 -0.79
C SER A 14 8.26 -10.39 -0.43
N VAL A 15 7.95 -10.92 0.76
CA VAL A 15 6.70 -10.57 1.43
C VAL A 15 6.69 -9.07 1.68
N ILE A 16 5.53 -8.42 1.59
CA ILE A 16 5.40 -6.99 1.87
C ILE A 16 5.04 -6.83 3.36
N ALA A 17 6.00 -6.42 4.18
CA ALA A 17 5.72 -6.14 5.58
C ALA A 17 4.83 -4.90 5.71
N VAL A 18 3.92 -4.92 6.67
CA VAL A 18 3.09 -3.77 7.05
C VAL A 18 3.37 -3.35 8.50
N PRO A 19 4.48 -2.63 8.75
CA PRO A 19 4.94 -2.32 10.09
C PRO A 19 4.02 -1.34 10.83
N PRO A 20 4.02 -1.36 12.17
CA PRO A 20 3.50 -0.25 12.94
C PRO A 20 4.42 0.99 12.80
N LEU A 21 3.88 2.17 13.10
CA LEU A 21 4.66 3.41 13.20
C LEU A 21 4.92 3.70 14.69
N ALA A 22 6.18 3.58 15.12
CA ALA A 22 6.53 3.82 16.51
C ALA A 22 6.42 5.31 16.87
N ARG A 23 5.83 5.59 18.03
CA ARG A 23 5.72 6.93 18.61
C ARG A 23 6.34 6.96 20.01
N ASP A 24 6.83 8.12 20.42
CA ASP A 24 7.37 8.34 21.77
C ASP A 24 6.27 8.62 22.81
N ALA A 25 6.67 8.94 24.04
CA ALA A 25 5.74 9.22 25.14
C ALA A 25 4.87 10.47 24.91
N ASP A 26 5.32 11.40 24.05
CA ASP A 26 4.59 12.61 23.65
C ASP A 26 3.79 12.40 22.35
N LEU A 27 3.66 11.14 21.91
CA LEU A 27 3.01 10.71 20.68
C LEU A 27 3.66 11.25 19.40
N LYS A 28 4.92 11.69 19.43
CA LYS A 28 5.65 12.08 18.21
C LYS A 28 6.26 10.85 17.54
N VAL A 29 6.36 10.85 16.22
CA VAL A 29 7.00 9.76 15.48
C VAL A 29 8.46 9.61 15.94
N CYS A 30 8.82 8.41 16.38
CA CYS A 30 10.12 8.14 16.98
C CYS A 30 11.07 7.52 15.95
N ALA A 31 12.05 8.30 15.47
CA ALA A 31 13.03 7.81 14.49
C ALA A 31 13.82 6.60 15.00
N THR A 32 14.28 6.62 16.25
CA THR A 32 15.08 5.55 16.86
C THR A 32 14.33 4.21 16.88
N GLU A 33 13.08 4.20 17.33
CA GLU A 33 12.30 2.95 17.41
C GLU A 33 11.86 2.45 16.04
N ASN A 34 11.47 3.34 15.12
CA ASN A 34 11.16 2.93 13.74
C ASN A 34 12.39 2.36 13.02
N THR A 35 13.58 2.90 13.27
CA THR A 35 14.84 2.36 12.73
C THR A 35 15.09 0.93 13.22
N LYS A 36 14.86 0.64 14.50
CA LYS A 36 14.99 -0.73 15.03
C LYS A 36 14.04 -1.70 14.33
N VAL A 37 12.79 -1.29 14.10
CA VAL A 37 11.81 -2.09 13.37
C VAL A 37 12.27 -2.37 11.93
N MET A 38 12.75 -1.34 11.21
CA MET A 38 13.27 -1.50 9.86
C MET A 38 14.47 -2.46 9.83
N ARG A 39 15.43 -2.31 10.75
CA ARG A 39 16.62 -3.17 10.81
C ARG A 39 16.27 -4.62 11.15
N HIS A 40 15.28 -4.85 12.01
CA HIS A 40 14.77 -6.19 12.32
C HIS A 40 14.21 -6.87 11.07
N LEU A 41 13.32 -6.18 10.36
CA LEU A 41 12.73 -6.65 9.10
C LEU A 41 13.81 -6.92 8.04
N GLU A 42 14.76 -6.00 7.90
CA GLU A 42 15.84 -6.12 6.93
C GLU A 42 16.77 -7.30 7.23
N ALA A 43 17.05 -7.57 8.51
CA ALA A 43 17.86 -8.70 8.95
C ALA A 43 17.17 -10.05 8.67
N GLY A 44 15.83 -10.10 8.70
CA GLY A 44 15.05 -11.27 8.26
C GLY A 44 14.90 -11.40 6.74
N GLY A 45 15.48 -10.47 5.97
CA GLY A 45 15.46 -10.53 4.50
C GLY A 45 14.26 -9.84 3.84
N VAL A 46 13.41 -9.16 4.61
CA VAL A 46 12.30 -8.36 4.05
C VAL A 46 12.86 -7.12 3.35
N ARG A 47 12.35 -6.83 2.15
CA ARG A 47 12.80 -5.69 1.34
C ARG A 47 11.72 -4.71 0.92
N THR A 48 10.44 -4.98 1.24
CA THR A 48 9.33 -4.08 0.92
C THR A 48 8.53 -3.76 2.17
N LEU A 49 8.51 -2.48 2.55
CA LEU A 49 7.83 -1.96 3.73
C LEU A 49 6.67 -1.05 3.32
N LEU A 50 5.45 -1.41 3.69
CA LEU A 50 4.25 -0.62 3.40
C LEU A 50 3.65 -0.05 4.67
N TYR A 51 3.69 1.28 4.81
CA TYR A 51 3.17 2.01 5.96
C TYR A 51 1.74 2.48 5.67
N GLY A 52 0.75 1.70 6.11
CA GLY A 52 -0.67 1.96 5.88
C GLY A 52 -1.51 1.80 7.15
N GLY A 53 -2.48 0.88 7.12
CA GLY A 53 -3.41 0.66 8.23
C GLY A 53 -2.73 0.29 9.56
N ASN A 54 -1.79 -0.65 9.55
CA ASN A 54 -1.04 -1.05 10.76
C ASN A 54 -0.20 0.10 11.34
N ALA A 55 0.25 1.01 10.47
CA ALA A 55 1.00 2.21 10.84
C ALA A 55 0.08 3.38 11.26
N MET A 56 -1.25 3.19 11.26
CA MET A 56 -2.24 4.22 11.58
C MET A 56 -2.16 5.47 10.69
N PHE A 57 -1.72 5.32 9.43
CA PHE A 57 -1.68 6.43 8.46
C PHE A 57 -3.06 7.02 8.17
N TYR A 58 -4.15 6.30 8.47
CA TYR A 58 -5.52 6.85 8.44
C TYR A 58 -5.71 8.09 9.31
N HIS A 59 -4.87 8.28 10.32
CA HIS A 59 -4.98 9.35 11.32
C HIS A 59 -3.75 10.26 11.38
N ILE A 60 -2.83 10.14 10.41
CA ILE A 60 -1.65 10.99 10.38
C ILE A 60 -2.06 12.44 10.14
N ALA A 61 -1.55 13.36 10.96
CA ALA A 61 -1.82 14.78 10.75
C ALA A 61 -0.98 15.29 9.57
N LEU A 62 -1.54 16.22 8.78
CA LEU A 62 -0.78 16.84 7.69
C LEU A 62 0.48 17.55 8.21
N ALA A 63 0.40 18.15 9.41
CA ALA A 63 1.50 18.86 10.04
C ALA A 63 2.70 17.97 10.43
N GLU A 64 2.50 16.66 10.62
CA GLU A 64 3.60 15.71 10.92
C GLU A 64 4.00 14.87 9.70
N TYR A 65 3.30 15.03 8.58
CA TYR A 65 3.42 14.13 7.43
C TYR A 65 4.81 14.21 6.81
N ALA A 66 5.33 15.41 6.54
CA ALA A 66 6.66 15.62 5.96
C ALA A 66 7.77 15.02 6.84
N ASP A 67 7.75 15.30 8.14
CA ASP A 67 8.74 14.78 9.08
C ASP A 67 8.67 13.25 9.18
N THR A 68 7.46 12.68 9.14
CA THR A 68 7.28 11.22 9.12
C THR A 68 7.89 10.61 7.85
N LEU A 69 7.63 11.19 6.68
CA LEU A 69 8.19 10.74 5.41
C LEU A 69 9.73 10.81 5.42
N ALA A 70 10.31 11.89 5.95
CA ALA A 70 11.76 12.05 6.09
C ALA A 70 12.36 10.92 6.94
N ILE A 71 11.77 10.67 8.11
CA ILE A 71 12.21 9.57 8.99
C ILE A 71 12.15 8.22 8.25
N LEU A 72 11.07 7.95 7.51
CA LEU A 72 10.93 6.70 6.79
C LEU A 72 11.98 6.54 5.67
N GLN A 73 12.26 7.60 4.91
CA GLN A 73 13.23 7.59 3.82
C GLN A 73 14.67 7.46 4.32
N GLU A 74 15.04 8.22 5.35
CA GLU A 74 16.41 8.31 5.88
C GLU A 74 16.86 7.01 6.56
N ASN A 75 15.94 6.28 7.20
CA ASN A 75 16.29 5.12 8.01
C ASN A 75 16.25 3.80 7.23
N ALA A 76 15.57 3.75 6.08
CA ALA A 76 15.48 2.55 5.26
C ALA A 76 16.82 2.21 4.57
N GLY A 77 17.19 0.92 4.62
CA GLY A 77 18.37 0.38 3.94
C GLY A 77 18.37 0.65 2.43
N VAL A 78 19.54 0.57 1.80
CA VAL A 78 19.73 0.90 0.37
C VAL A 78 18.89 0.01 -0.55
N ASP A 79 18.68 -1.25 -0.18
CA ASP A 79 17.90 -2.22 -0.97
C ASP A 79 16.41 -2.25 -0.58
N THR A 80 16.01 -1.50 0.45
CA THR A 80 14.66 -1.53 1.01
C THR A 80 13.76 -0.53 0.30
N VAL A 81 12.64 -1.01 -0.24
CA VAL A 81 11.55 -0.20 -0.78
C VAL A 81 10.64 0.21 0.37
N VAL A 82 10.31 1.50 0.44
CA VAL A 82 9.32 2.04 1.39
C VAL A 82 8.14 2.61 0.62
N ILE A 83 6.93 2.28 1.06
CA ILE A 83 5.68 2.71 0.46
C ILE A 83 4.84 3.38 1.56
N PRO A 84 4.84 4.73 1.65
CA PRO A 84 3.94 5.44 2.54
C PRO A 84 2.50 5.41 2.00
N SER A 85 1.56 5.84 2.83
CA SER A 85 0.16 5.99 2.41
C SER A 85 -0.33 7.44 2.46
N VAL A 86 -1.46 7.70 1.82
CA VAL A 86 -2.19 8.97 1.83
C VAL A 86 -3.67 8.76 2.15
N GLY A 87 -4.36 9.82 2.53
CA GLY A 87 -5.80 9.86 2.76
C GLY A 87 -6.23 9.42 4.16
N PRO A 88 -7.48 8.97 4.33
CA PRO A 88 -8.40 8.53 3.26
C PRO A 88 -9.26 9.66 2.65
N ALA A 89 -9.32 10.85 3.26
CA ALA A 89 -10.16 11.95 2.75
C ALA A 89 -9.55 12.61 1.50
N PHE A 90 -10.34 12.81 0.45
CA PHE A 90 -9.85 13.29 -0.85
C PHE A 90 -9.09 14.63 -0.78
N GLY A 91 -9.62 15.62 -0.05
CA GLY A 91 -8.92 16.91 0.11
C GLY A 91 -7.55 16.75 0.78
N THR A 92 -7.50 15.98 1.88
CA THR A 92 -6.26 15.66 2.58
C THR A 92 -5.26 14.90 1.70
N THR A 93 -5.74 13.97 0.88
CA THR A 93 -4.91 13.23 -0.08
C THR A 93 -4.24 14.18 -1.09
N LEU A 94 -4.93 15.22 -1.55
CA LEU A 94 -4.35 16.23 -2.44
C LEU A 94 -3.31 17.11 -1.74
N ASP A 95 -3.57 17.52 -0.50
CA ASP A 95 -2.59 18.26 0.30
C ASP A 95 -1.32 17.42 0.54
N GLN A 96 -1.50 16.13 0.87
CA GLN A 96 -0.40 15.18 1.03
C GLN A 96 0.36 14.94 -0.27
N ALA A 97 -0.30 14.97 -1.44
CA ALA A 97 0.38 14.86 -2.74
C ALA A 97 1.41 15.97 -2.94
N VAL A 98 1.13 17.20 -2.47
CA VAL A 98 2.07 18.32 -2.55
C VAL A 98 3.36 18.01 -1.80
N VAL A 99 3.22 17.53 -0.56
CA VAL A 99 4.35 17.15 0.30
C VAL A 99 5.09 15.94 -0.25
N LEU A 100 4.36 14.90 -0.67
CA LEU A 100 4.92 13.62 -1.10
C LEU A 100 5.83 13.75 -2.34
N ARG A 101 5.58 14.75 -3.20
CA ARG A 101 6.43 15.04 -4.38
C ARG A 101 7.86 15.48 -4.03
N ASP A 102 8.09 15.95 -2.81
CA ASP A 102 9.43 16.33 -2.36
C ASP A 102 10.26 15.10 -1.92
N PHE A 103 9.71 13.89 -2.05
CA PHE A 103 10.34 12.63 -1.63
C PHE A 103 10.48 11.63 -2.79
N ASP A 104 11.46 10.74 -2.66
CA ASP A 104 11.87 9.79 -3.70
C ASP A 104 11.17 8.43 -3.60
N PHE A 105 10.07 8.33 -2.85
CA PHE A 105 9.29 7.09 -2.81
C PHE A 105 8.87 6.66 -4.22
N PRO A 106 9.01 5.39 -4.59
CA PRO A 106 8.68 4.92 -5.94
C PRO A 106 7.17 4.91 -6.20
N THR A 107 6.37 4.81 -5.15
CA THR A 107 4.90 4.85 -5.18
C THR A 107 4.37 5.18 -3.79
N ALA A 108 3.07 5.43 -3.68
CA ALA A 108 2.36 5.57 -2.40
C ALA A 108 0.99 4.91 -2.48
N MET A 109 0.49 4.41 -1.35
CA MET A 109 -0.80 3.75 -1.28
C MET A 109 -1.93 4.72 -0.93
N VAL A 110 -3.00 4.68 -1.72
CA VAL A 110 -4.20 5.46 -1.42
C VAL A 110 -5.06 4.68 -0.43
N LEU A 111 -5.29 5.23 0.77
CA LEU A 111 -6.14 4.57 1.77
C LEU A 111 -7.62 4.68 1.38
N PRO A 112 -8.38 3.58 1.41
CA PRO A 112 -9.80 3.60 1.09
C PRO A 112 -10.59 4.31 2.19
N ALA A 113 -11.43 5.27 1.79
CA ALA A 113 -12.46 5.84 2.64
C ALA A 113 -13.72 4.96 2.59
N ARG A 114 -14.43 4.89 3.72
CA ARG A 114 -15.82 4.41 3.74
C ARG A 114 -16.75 5.63 3.66
N ASP A 115 -17.89 5.41 3.01
CA ASP A 115 -19.01 6.35 2.94
C ASP A 115 -18.79 7.60 2.07
N ILE A 116 -19.90 8.30 1.76
CA ILE A 116 -19.95 9.62 1.10
C ILE A 116 -19.21 9.68 -0.26
N ALA A 117 -19.15 8.56 -0.99
CA ALA A 117 -18.69 8.53 -2.37
C ALA A 117 -19.34 7.36 -3.13
N THR A 118 -19.57 7.55 -4.43
CA THR A 118 -19.88 6.45 -5.35
C THR A 118 -18.58 5.82 -5.88
N PRO A 119 -18.61 4.58 -6.39
CA PRO A 119 -17.46 3.98 -7.06
C PRO A 119 -16.83 4.88 -8.15
N ASP A 120 -17.65 5.53 -8.98
CA ASP A 120 -17.20 6.46 -10.03
C ASP A 120 -16.47 7.67 -9.43
N GLY A 121 -16.99 8.20 -8.31
CA GLY A 121 -16.39 9.30 -7.58
C GLY A 121 -15.04 8.91 -6.95
N VAL A 122 -14.96 7.70 -6.39
CA VAL A 122 -13.71 7.12 -5.88
C VAL A 122 -12.68 6.98 -6.99
N ALA A 123 -13.04 6.37 -8.11
CA ALA A 123 -12.16 6.20 -9.26
C ALA A 123 -11.63 7.55 -9.79
N THR A 124 -12.52 8.55 -9.86
CA THR A 124 -12.15 9.92 -10.25
C THR A 124 -11.19 10.57 -9.25
N GLY A 125 -11.44 10.41 -7.95
CA GLY A 125 -10.56 10.94 -6.90
C GLY A 125 -9.17 10.31 -6.91
N ILE A 126 -9.09 8.99 -7.11
CA ILE A 126 -7.81 8.26 -7.24
C ILE A 126 -7.04 8.74 -8.46
N ARG A 127 -7.71 8.89 -9.62
CA ARG A 127 -7.09 9.44 -10.83
C ARG A 127 -6.48 10.81 -10.57
N LYS A 128 -7.26 11.73 -9.99
CA LYS A 128 -6.79 13.09 -9.65
C LYS A 128 -5.61 13.09 -8.69
N PHE A 129 -5.59 12.17 -7.71
CA PHE A 129 -4.44 12.03 -6.83
C PHE A 129 -3.20 11.52 -7.58
N ALA A 130 -3.33 10.46 -8.39
CA ALA A 130 -2.21 9.92 -9.16
C ALA A 130 -1.61 10.97 -10.11
N GLU A 131 -2.46 11.75 -10.79
CA GLU A 131 -2.05 12.89 -11.61
C GLU A 131 -1.33 13.97 -10.80
N ALA A 132 -1.89 14.33 -9.63
CA ALA A 132 -1.26 15.32 -8.75
C ALA A 132 0.07 14.83 -8.18
N TYR A 133 0.18 13.55 -7.81
CA TYR A 133 1.42 12.97 -7.30
C TYR A 133 2.47 12.81 -8.40
N GLY A 134 2.05 12.54 -9.64
CA GLY A 134 2.94 12.40 -10.80
C GLY A 134 3.66 11.05 -10.89
N LYS A 135 3.28 10.07 -10.05
CA LYS A 135 3.81 8.69 -10.06
C LYS A 135 2.64 7.69 -9.94
N PRO A 136 2.75 6.47 -10.51
CA PRO A 136 1.75 5.43 -10.33
C PRO A 136 1.58 5.03 -8.86
N ILE A 137 0.35 4.74 -8.43
CA ILE A 137 -0.01 4.55 -7.01
C ILE A 137 -0.26 3.08 -6.68
N VAL A 138 -0.26 2.74 -5.38
CA VAL A 138 -0.78 1.46 -4.92
C VAL A 138 -2.29 1.59 -4.72
N LEU A 139 -3.05 0.87 -5.53
CA LEU A 139 -4.50 0.86 -5.47
C LEU A 139 -4.95 -0.10 -4.37
N TYR A 140 -5.55 0.42 -3.30
CA TYR A 140 -5.98 -0.42 -2.18
C TYR A 140 -7.49 -0.67 -2.19
N ILE A 141 -7.88 -1.89 -2.54
CA ILE A 141 -9.28 -2.34 -2.59
C ILE A 141 -9.57 -3.14 -1.32
N LYS A 142 -10.28 -2.55 -0.36
CA LYS A 142 -10.49 -3.15 0.98
C LYS A 142 -11.94 -3.51 1.30
N PHE A 143 -12.91 -2.92 0.59
CA PHE A 143 -14.33 -3.10 0.88
C PHE A 143 -15.12 -3.30 -0.43
N GLU A 144 -16.20 -4.08 -0.36
CA GLU A 144 -17.15 -4.14 -1.47
C GLU A 144 -17.82 -2.79 -1.70
N GLY A 145 -18.15 -2.50 -2.97
CA GLY A 145 -18.77 -1.24 -3.36
C GLY A 145 -17.86 -0.01 -3.22
N TYR A 146 -16.58 -0.18 -2.84
CA TYR A 146 -15.60 0.92 -2.86
C TYR A 146 -15.18 1.26 -4.29
N LEU A 147 -14.90 0.21 -5.08
CA LEU A 147 -14.47 0.32 -6.45
C LEU A 147 -14.93 -0.93 -7.20
N GLU A 148 -15.57 -0.77 -8.36
CA GLU A 148 -15.82 -1.88 -9.29
C GLU A 148 -14.53 -2.32 -9.99
N VAL A 149 -14.47 -3.58 -10.43
CA VAL A 149 -13.28 -4.14 -11.09
C VAL A 149 -12.91 -3.37 -12.37
N GLU A 150 -13.91 -2.95 -13.14
CA GLU A 150 -13.74 -2.15 -14.36
C GLU A 150 -13.05 -0.82 -14.09
N HIS A 151 -13.30 -0.20 -12.93
CA HIS A 151 -12.58 1.02 -12.56
C HIS A 151 -11.11 0.74 -12.25
N ALA A 152 -10.81 -0.40 -11.59
CA ALA A 152 -9.43 -0.81 -11.35
C ALA A 152 -8.70 -1.08 -12.67
N GLN A 153 -9.35 -1.77 -13.62
CA GLN A 153 -8.81 -2.00 -14.96
C GLN A 153 -8.51 -0.69 -15.67
N ALA A 154 -9.46 0.26 -15.71
CA ALA A 154 -9.25 1.55 -16.36
C ALA A 154 -8.04 2.32 -15.78
N LEU A 155 -7.89 2.34 -14.45
CA LEU A 155 -6.75 2.99 -13.80
C LEU A 155 -5.41 2.29 -14.11
N VAL A 156 -5.41 0.97 -14.28
CA VAL A 156 -4.24 0.19 -14.71
C VAL A 156 -3.89 0.51 -16.17
N ASP A 157 -4.87 0.49 -17.07
CA ASP A 157 -4.68 0.76 -18.50
C ASP A 157 -4.20 2.20 -18.76
N GLU A 158 -4.61 3.15 -17.92
CA GLU A 158 -4.14 4.54 -17.92
C GLU A 158 -2.71 4.70 -17.38
N GLY A 159 -2.09 3.63 -16.86
CA GLY A 159 -0.74 3.66 -16.28
C GLY A 159 -0.65 4.34 -14.92
N LEU A 160 -1.78 4.53 -14.24
CA LEU A 160 -1.86 5.23 -12.95
C LEU A 160 -1.63 4.32 -11.75
N VAL A 161 -1.65 3.00 -11.96
CA VAL A 161 -1.50 1.99 -10.90
C VAL A 161 -0.14 1.31 -11.01
N SER A 162 0.64 1.35 -9.93
CA SER A 162 1.87 0.57 -9.79
C SER A 162 1.55 -0.90 -9.50
N TRP A 163 0.68 -1.15 -8.53
CA TRP A 163 0.16 -2.46 -8.18
C TRP A 163 -1.10 -2.34 -7.31
N ILE A 164 -1.83 -3.44 -7.18
CA ILE A 164 -3.11 -3.50 -6.47
C ILE A 164 -2.95 -4.28 -5.18
N LYS A 165 -3.28 -3.67 -4.06
CA LYS A 165 -3.49 -4.36 -2.79
C LYS A 165 -4.95 -4.78 -2.69
N TYR A 166 -5.24 -6.08 -2.72
CA TYR A 166 -6.59 -6.61 -2.60
C TYR A 166 -6.86 -7.14 -1.19
N ALA A 167 -7.84 -6.60 -0.47
CA ALA A 167 -8.12 -6.99 0.91
C ALA A 167 -9.61 -7.04 1.29
N ILE A 168 -10.49 -7.39 0.36
CA ILE A 168 -11.89 -7.66 0.71
C ILE A 168 -11.96 -9.03 1.41
N VAL A 169 -12.46 -9.05 2.64
CA VAL A 169 -12.56 -10.28 3.44
C VAL A 169 -13.70 -11.16 2.93
N ARG A 170 -13.39 -12.46 2.78
CA ARG A 170 -14.35 -13.52 2.46
C ARG A 170 -14.40 -14.53 3.59
N GLU A 171 -15.57 -15.13 3.79
CA GLU A 171 -15.72 -16.27 4.71
C GLU A 171 -14.98 -17.50 4.17
N ASP A 172 -15.14 -17.79 2.87
CA ASP A 172 -14.41 -18.81 2.13
C ASP A 172 -13.52 -18.13 1.09
N THR A 173 -12.22 -18.10 1.35
CA THR A 173 -11.23 -17.42 0.49
C THR A 173 -11.11 -18.03 -0.92
N ALA A 174 -11.60 -19.25 -1.15
CA ALA A 174 -11.65 -19.83 -2.49
C ALA A 174 -12.85 -19.32 -3.32
N LYS A 175 -13.85 -18.74 -2.65
CA LYS A 175 -15.08 -18.21 -3.26
C LYS A 175 -15.03 -16.69 -3.24
N ASP A 176 -14.29 -16.16 -4.20
CA ASP A 176 -14.12 -14.72 -4.34
C ASP A 176 -14.36 -14.27 -5.79
N ASP A 177 -15.62 -13.96 -6.11
CA ASP A 177 -16.01 -13.54 -7.46
C ASP A 177 -15.40 -12.18 -7.84
N TYR A 178 -15.19 -11.31 -6.85
CA TYR A 178 -14.54 -10.03 -7.09
C TYR A 178 -13.07 -10.24 -7.48
N LEU A 179 -12.32 -11.01 -6.67
CA LEU A 179 -10.92 -11.29 -6.97
C LEU A 179 -10.77 -12.05 -8.29
N ARG A 180 -11.66 -13.03 -8.57
CA ARG A 180 -11.68 -13.76 -9.84
C ARG A 180 -11.81 -12.81 -11.03
N LYS A 181 -12.84 -11.96 -10.99
CA LYS A 181 -13.05 -10.96 -12.04
C LYS A 181 -11.87 -9.98 -12.15
N LEU A 182 -11.25 -9.60 -11.03
CA LEU A 182 -10.06 -8.75 -11.02
C LEU A 182 -8.90 -9.41 -11.77
N VAL A 183 -8.53 -10.63 -11.41
CA VAL A 183 -7.39 -11.33 -12.04
C VAL A 183 -7.68 -11.76 -13.49
N ASP A 184 -8.95 -11.77 -13.93
CA ASP A 184 -9.33 -11.95 -15.33
C ASP A 184 -9.16 -10.66 -16.16
N LEU A 185 -9.23 -9.48 -15.54
CA LEU A 185 -9.19 -8.18 -16.22
C LEU A 185 -7.86 -7.42 -16.09
N VAL A 186 -7.05 -7.73 -15.08
CA VAL A 186 -5.71 -7.15 -14.88
C VAL A 186 -4.66 -8.24 -14.69
N ASP A 187 -3.39 -7.96 -14.99
CA ASP A 187 -2.30 -8.92 -14.79
C ASP A 187 -2.24 -9.36 -13.31
N PRO A 188 -2.43 -10.65 -12.98
CA PRO A 188 -2.35 -11.15 -11.59
C PRO A 188 -1.00 -10.84 -10.93
N LYS A 189 0.06 -10.64 -11.73
CA LYS A 189 1.41 -10.31 -11.26
C LYS A 189 1.54 -8.91 -10.65
N ILE A 190 0.57 -8.04 -10.86
CA ILE A 190 0.50 -6.73 -10.17
C ILE A 190 -0.53 -6.73 -9.04
N VAL A 191 -1.11 -7.87 -8.69
CA VAL A 191 -2.05 -8.00 -7.58
C VAL A 191 -1.34 -8.64 -6.38
N VAL A 192 -1.59 -8.09 -5.18
CA VAL A 192 -1.04 -8.56 -3.91
C VAL A 192 -2.18 -8.79 -2.92
N SER A 193 -2.18 -9.96 -2.29
CA SER A 193 -3.13 -10.29 -1.22
C SER A 193 -2.89 -9.43 0.02
N GLY A 194 -3.92 -8.76 0.52
CA GLY A 194 -3.82 -7.70 1.52
C GLY A 194 -4.42 -8.04 2.89
N ILE A 195 -4.83 -9.29 3.13
CA ILE A 195 -5.54 -9.74 4.36
C ILE A 195 -4.65 -10.67 5.21
N GLY A 196 -3.34 -10.43 5.19
CA GLY A 196 -2.40 -11.27 5.93
C GLY A 196 -2.20 -12.65 5.28
N GLU A 197 -1.73 -13.58 6.11
CA GLU A 197 -1.27 -14.92 5.73
C GLU A 197 -2.42 -15.89 5.50
N GLN A 198 -3.57 -15.65 6.14
CA GLN A 198 -4.72 -16.56 6.11
C GLN A 198 -5.19 -16.92 4.69
N PRO A 199 -5.42 -15.96 3.78
CA PRO A 199 -5.78 -16.29 2.41
C PRO A 199 -4.58 -16.53 1.50
N ALA A 200 -3.34 -16.31 1.96
CA ALA A 200 -2.17 -16.19 1.08
C ALA A 200 -1.99 -17.44 0.20
N ILE A 201 -2.12 -18.64 0.78
CA ILE A 201 -1.99 -19.88 0.02
C ILE A 201 -3.03 -19.95 -1.11
N ILE A 202 -4.29 -19.66 -0.81
CA ILE A 202 -5.38 -19.71 -1.81
C ILE A 202 -5.20 -18.62 -2.86
N HIS A 203 -4.93 -17.38 -2.45
CA HIS A 203 -4.75 -16.27 -3.38
C HIS A 203 -3.54 -16.49 -4.31
N LEU A 204 -2.40 -16.96 -3.80
CA LEU A 204 -1.21 -17.20 -4.63
C LEU A 204 -1.38 -18.42 -5.53
N ARG A 205 -1.86 -19.56 -4.99
CA ARG A 205 -1.95 -20.82 -5.73
C ARG A 205 -3.12 -20.84 -6.72
N ASP A 206 -4.29 -20.38 -6.30
CA ASP A 206 -5.55 -20.57 -7.03
C ASP A 206 -5.95 -19.34 -7.86
N PHE A 207 -5.59 -18.13 -7.40
CA PHE A 207 -5.83 -16.87 -8.13
C PHE A 207 -4.58 -16.31 -8.82
N GLY A 208 -3.40 -16.86 -8.53
CA GLY A 208 -2.14 -16.47 -9.19
C GLY A 208 -1.63 -15.08 -8.83
N VAL A 209 -2.09 -14.49 -7.71
CA VAL A 209 -1.60 -13.17 -7.28
C VAL A 209 -0.11 -13.24 -6.90
N GLN A 210 0.61 -12.13 -7.04
CA GLN A 210 2.06 -12.13 -7.02
C GLN A 210 2.69 -12.36 -5.64
N SER A 211 2.06 -11.83 -4.60
CA SER A 211 2.58 -11.82 -3.23
C SER A 211 1.47 -11.52 -2.22
N PHE A 212 1.83 -11.34 -0.96
CA PHE A 212 0.91 -10.94 0.10
C PHE A 212 1.54 -9.91 1.05
N THR A 213 0.70 -9.15 1.74
CA THR A 213 1.11 -8.25 2.81
C THR A 213 0.92 -8.91 4.17
N SER A 214 1.87 -8.75 5.09
CA SER A 214 1.86 -9.40 6.40
C SER A 214 2.22 -8.46 7.54
N GLY A 215 1.42 -8.51 8.62
CA GLY A 215 1.77 -7.91 9.91
C GLY A 215 2.61 -8.84 10.78
N CYS A 216 2.42 -10.16 10.70
CA CYS A 216 3.16 -11.11 11.54
C CYS A 216 4.67 -11.14 11.21
N VAL A 217 5.03 -10.89 9.94
CA VAL A 217 6.41 -10.71 9.49
C VAL A 217 7.12 -9.56 10.21
N CYS A 218 6.38 -8.59 10.76
CA CYS A 218 7.00 -7.53 11.59
C CYS A 218 7.52 -8.04 12.94
N ILE A 219 7.04 -9.21 13.38
CA ILE A 219 7.50 -9.88 14.60
C ILE A 219 8.53 -10.96 14.25
N ALA A 220 8.22 -11.81 13.26
CA ALA A 220 9.05 -12.91 12.81
C ALA A 220 9.29 -12.83 11.28
N PRO A 221 10.25 -12.00 10.84
CA PRO A 221 10.56 -11.78 9.43
C PRO A 221 11.26 -12.97 8.78
#